data_AF-A0AB33KTC3-F1
#
_entry.id   AF-A0AB33KTC3-F1
#
_cell.length_a   1.000
_cell.length_b   1.000
_cell.length_c   1.000
_cell.angle_alpha   90.00
_cell.angle_beta   90.00
_cell.angle_gamma   90.00
#
_symmetry.space_group_name_H-M   'P 1'
#
loop_
_entity.id
_entity.type
_entity.pdbx_description
1 polymer ?
#
loop_
_entity_poly.entity_id
_entity_poly.type
_entity_poly.pdbx_seq_one_letter_code
_entity_poly.pdbx_strand_id
1 'polypeptide(L)'
;MPLTLPSAQVGAYPRSYSSVFLSTDTQGSAPNPTRVRREVVTIACVSVIPLVFTSGWASGINAYAVVLLLGLFGATGVSDEVPAALQRTDVLIVAGVLFLCEAVADKIPYVDSVWDTAHTVIRPVAGAVIAALLAGESGSLPELAAGAIGGSTALMSHLVKAGTRMAVNTSPEPFSNVGMSIAEDLGVAGVVTFAIFNPVAAAIIAAVLLVLGIVIVVFLASRIRRFLRRRAQRREEKRLAGTGGPWPPG
;
A
#
# COMPACT_ATOMS: atom_id res chain seq x y z
N MET A 1 -56.81 -21.99 -57.92
CA MET A 1 -55.77 -22.31 -58.92
C MET A 1 -56.24 -21.72 -60.25
N PRO A 2 -55.62 -20.61 -60.69
CA PRO A 2 -54.65 -20.71 -61.79
C PRO A 2 -53.32 -20.01 -61.49
N LEU A 3 -52.28 -20.51 -62.14
CA LEU A 3 -50.87 -20.13 -62.07
C LEU A 3 -50.55 -18.94 -62.98
N THR A 4 -49.81 -17.95 -62.47
CA THR A 4 -49.00 -17.02 -63.28
C THR A 4 -47.74 -16.61 -62.50
N LEU A 5 -46.60 -17.18 -62.87
CA LEU A 5 -45.26 -16.54 -62.85
C LEU A 5 -45.00 -16.02 -64.30
N PRO A 6 -43.92 -15.28 -64.66
CA PRO A 6 -42.70 -14.88 -63.92
C PRO A 6 -42.22 -13.42 -64.17
N SER A 7 -41.17 -12.96 -63.49
CA SER A 7 -39.97 -12.37 -64.15
C SER A 7 -38.93 -11.89 -63.12
N ALA A 8 -37.78 -12.56 -63.13
CA ALA A 8 -36.55 -12.10 -62.50
C ALA A 8 -35.98 -10.87 -63.22
N GLN A 9 -35.40 -9.93 -62.47
CA GLN A 9 -34.31 -9.09 -62.98
C GLN A 9 -33.21 -8.96 -61.93
N VAL A 10 -32.02 -9.20 -62.43
CA VAL A 10 -30.73 -9.34 -61.77
C VAL A 10 -30.00 -8.01 -61.86
N GLY A 11 -29.33 -7.65 -60.76
CA GLY A 11 -28.02 -7.00 -60.82
C GLY A 11 -27.96 -5.47 -60.84
N ALA A 12 -27.25 -4.90 -59.87
CA ALA A 12 -26.08 -4.05 -60.12
C ALA A 12 -25.44 -3.63 -58.78
N TYR A 13 -24.28 -4.21 -58.46
CA TYR A 13 -23.31 -3.60 -57.54
C TYR A 13 -22.46 -2.59 -58.33
N PRO A 14 -22.20 -1.38 -57.82
CA PRO A 14 -21.08 -0.58 -58.31
C PRO A 14 -19.85 -0.71 -57.39
N ARG A 15 -18.71 -0.90 -58.07
CA ARG A 15 -17.32 -0.94 -57.59
C ARG A 15 -16.74 0.48 -57.39
N SER A 16 -15.67 0.52 -56.58
CA SER A 16 -14.42 1.31 -56.75
C SER A 16 -14.29 2.78 -56.29
N TYR A 17 -13.42 2.91 -55.27
CA TYR A 17 -12.23 3.76 -55.08
C TYR A 17 -12.22 5.28 -55.36
N SER A 18 -11.59 5.95 -54.37
CA SER A 18 -10.74 7.16 -54.44
C SER A 18 -11.38 8.54 -54.35
N SER A 19 -11.22 9.16 -53.18
CA SER A 19 -10.76 10.55 -53.10
C SER A 19 -10.02 10.78 -51.79
N VAL A 20 -8.68 10.72 -51.88
CA VAL A 20 -7.77 11.46 -50.99
C VAL A 20 -8.16 12.93 -51.11
N PHE A 21 -8.67 13.53 -50.04
CA PHE A 21 -8.84 14.96 -49.93
C PHE A 21 -8.07 15.43 -48.69
N LEU A 22 -6.97 16.12 -48.93
CA LEU A 22 -6.31 17.01 -47.98
C LEU A 22 -7.34 18.06 -47.53
N SER A 23 -7.80 17.96 -46.28
CA SER A 23 -8.34 19.13 -45.57
C SER A 23 -7.33 19.50 -44.49
N THR A 24 -6.56 20.55 -44.77
CA THR A 24 -5.88 21.35 -43.76
C THR A 24 -6.96 22.03 -42.92
N ASP A 25 -7.34 21.42 -41.80
CA ASP A 25 -8.04 22.13 -40.73
C ASP A 25 -7.08 22.33 -39.55
N THR A 26 -6.33 23.43 -39.63
CA THR A 26 -5.93 24.21 -38.47
C THR A 26 -7.20 24.77 -37.81
N GLN A 27 -7.91 23.93 -37.07
CA GLN A 27 -8.93 24.35 -36.11
C GLN A 27 -8.39 24.04 -34.72
N GLY A 28 -7.81 25.07 -34.10
CA GLY A 28 -7.58 25.11 -32.66
C GLY A 28 -8.93 24.98 -31.96
N SER A 29 -9.37 23.74 -31.76
CA SER A 29 -10.59 23.43 -31.04
C SER A 29 -10.35 23.82 -29.59
N ALA A 30 -11.04 24.88 -29.13
CA ALA A 30 -11.11 25.19 -27.71
C ALA A 30 -11.50 23.88 -26.98
N PRO A 31 -10.76 23.50 -25.92
CA PRO A 31 -10.98 22.23 -25.26
C PRO A 31 -12.45 22.14 -24.83
N ASN A 32 -13.16 21.13 -25.36
CA ASN A 32 -14.59 20.98 -25.15
C ASN A 32 -14.86 20.98 -23.62
N PRO A 33 -15.63 21.94 -23.08
CA PRO A 33 -15.84 22.05 -21.64
C PRO A 33 -16.57 20.84 -21.06
N THR A 34 -17.25 20.03 -21.89
CA THR A 34 -17.84 18.75 -21.48
C THR A 34 -16.82 17.62 -21.45
N ARG A 35 -15.76 17.67 -22.28
CA ARG A 35 -14.64 16.72 -22.24
C ARG A 35 -13.70 17.02 -21.08
N VAL A 36 -13.38 18.28 -20.85
CA VAL A 36 -12.61 18.71 -19.66
C VAL A 36 -13.42 18.44 -18.40
N ARG A 37 -14.73 18.75 -18.37
CA ARG A 37 -15.57 18.31 -17.24
C ARG A 37 -15.59 16.80 -17.12
N ARG A 38 -15.68 16.02 -18.19
CA ARG A 38 -15.63 14.55 -18.07
C ARG A 38 -14.28 14.06 -17.60
N GLU A 39 -13.16 14.57 -18.07
CA GLU A 39 -11.84 14.18 -17.55
C GLU A 39 -11.66 14.59 -16.08
N VAL A 40 -12.07 15.80 -15.71
CA VAL A 40 -12.01 16.30 -14.32
C VAL A 40 -13.03 15.61 -13.40
N VAL A 41 -14.24 15.29 -13.91
CA VAL A 41 -15.29 14.54 -13.20
C VAL A 41 -14.95 13.06 -13.15
N THR A 42 -14.26 12.49 -14.13
CA THR A 42 -13.72 11.12 -14.10
C THR A 42 -12.50 11.04 -13.18
N ILE A 43 -11.71 12.10 -13.03
CA ILE A 43 -10.72 12.23 -11.94
C ILE A 43 -11.43 12.34 -10.57
N ALA A 44 -12.66 12.86 -10.54
CA ALA A 44 -13.51 12.95 -9.34
C ALA A 44 -14.42 11.71 -9.12
N CYS A 45 -14.58 10.82 -10.10
CA CYS A 45 -15.04 9.46 -9.92
C CYS A 45 -13.90 8.71 -9.23
N VAL A 46 -13.89 8.79 -7.90
CA VAL A 46 -12.95 8.18 -6.94
C VAL A 46 -11.97 7.21 -7.60
N SER A 47 -10.80 7.70 -7.98
CA SER A 47 -9.69 6.81 -8.32
C SER A 47 -9.49 5.87 -7.13
N VAL A 48 -9.39 4.56 -7.36
CA VAL A 48 -9.15 3.57 -6.30
C VAL A 48 -7.73 3.66 -5.74
N ILE A 49 -6.83 4.40 -6.43
CA ILE A 49 -5.42 4.55 -6.09
C ILE A 49 -5.17 5.00 -4.64
N PRO A 50 -5.84 6.04 -4.11
CA PRO A 50 -5.64 6.47 -2.73
C PRO A 50 -6.04 5.38 -1.73
N LEU A 51 -7.11 4.63 -2.00
CA LEU A 51 -7.58 3.56 -1.13
C LEU A 51 -6.67 2.34 -1.20
N VAL A 52 -6.17 1.98 -2.38
CA VAL A 52 -5.11 0.96 -2.60
C VAL A 52 -3.82 1.33 -1.84
N PHE A 53 -3.36 2.57 -1.97
CA PHE A 53 -2.16 3.02 -1.28
C PHE A 53 -2.35 3.01 0.24
N THR A 54 -3.48 3.53 0.73
CA THR A 54 -3.77 3.63 2.16
C THR A 54 -3.93 2.26 2.81
N SER A 55 -4.69 1.35 2.17
CA SER A 55 -4.85 -0.03 2.65
C SER A 55 -3.54 -0.81 2.60
N GLY A 56 -2.69 -0.57 1.59
CA GLY A 56 -1.31 -1.08 1.54
C GLY A 56 -0.48 -0.59 2.73
N TRP A 57 -0.40 0.72 2.95
CA TRP A 57 0.30 1.31 4.08
C TRP A 57 -0.16 0.72 5.42
N ALA A 58 -1.47 0.66 5.62
CA ALA A 58 -2.07 0.14 6.84
C ALA A 58 -1.80 -1.37 7.01
N SER A 59 -1.79 -2.14 5.93
CA SER A 59 -1.54 -3.59 5.98
C SER A 59 -0.11 -3.90 6.43
N GLY A 60 0.84 -3.02 6.09
CA GLY A 60 2.21 -3.10 6.61
C GLY A 60 2.33 -2.90 8.12
N ILE A 61 1.36 -2.25 8.75
CA ILE A 61 1.33 -2.03 10.21
C ILE A 61 0.51 -3.15 10.88
N ASN A 62 -0.72 -3.38 10.42
CA ASN A 62 -1.64 -4.42 10.89
C ASN A 62 -2.57 -4.92 9.75
N ALA A 63 -2.17 -5.98 9.03
CA ALA A 63 -2.94 -6.52 7.90
C ALA A 63 -4.30 -7.09 8.34
N TYR A 64 -4.36 -7.68 9.51
CA TYR A 64 -5.59 -8.30 10.04
C TYR A 64 -6.62 -7.24 10.40
N ALA A 65 -6.19 -6.12 10.98
CA ALA A 65 -7.05 -4.97 11.23
C ALA A 65 -7.62 -4.40 9.92
N VAL A 66 -6.81 -4.29 8.87
CA VAL A 66 -7.29 -3.80 7.56
C VAL A 66 -8.37 -4.71 6.99
N VAL A 67 -8.13 -6.03 6.96
CA VAL A 67 -9.11 -7.01 6.48
C VAL A 67 -10.40 -6.94 7.31
N LEU A 68 -10.28 -6.90 8.63
CA LEU A 68 -11.41 -6.84 9.55
C LEU A 68 -12.24 -5.56 9.32
N LEU A 69 -11.59 -4.40 9.26
CA LEU A 69 -12.28 -3.12 9.11
C LEU A 69 -12.93 -2.96 7.75
N LEU A 70 -12.18 -3.21 6.66
CA LEU A 70 -12.75 -3.15 5.32
C LEU A 70 -13.91 -4.15 5.19
N GLY A 71 -13.70 -5.40 5.59
CA GLY A 71 -14.73 -6.43 5.52
C GLY A 71 -15.97 -6.09 6.35
N LEU A 72 -15.84 -5.50 7.54
CA LEU A 72 -16.96 -5.01 8.34
C LEU A 72 -17.68 -3.83 7.67
N PHE A 73 -16.96 -2.87 7.09
CA PHE A 73 -17.58 -1.75 6.37
C PHE A 73 -18.38 -2.23 5.14
N GLY A 74 -17.87 -3.23 4.43
CA GLY A 74 -18.61 -3.87 3.34
C GLY A 74 -19.83 -4.65 3.86
N ALA A 75 -19.64 -5.52 4.85
CA ALA A 75 -20.71 -6.38 5.38
C ALA A 75 -21.86 -5.60 6.04
N THR A 76 -21.58 -4.41 6.59
CA THR A 76 -22.59 -3.52 7.20
C THR A 76 -23.23 -2.54 6.20
N GLY A 77 -22.79 -2.54 4.94
CA GLY A 77 -23.28 -1.63 3.91
C GLY A 77 -22.84 -0.17 4.09
N VAL A 78 -21.76 0.07 4.84
CA VAL A 78 -21.16 1.41 4.99
C VAL A 78 -20.41 1.82 3.72
N SER A 79 -19.88 0.85 2.97
CA SER A 79 -19.21 1.08 1.69
C SER A 79 -19.46 -0.07 0.73
N ASP A 80 -20.04 0.26 -0.43
CA ASP A 80 -20.23 -0.68 -1.54
C ASP A 80 -18.94 -0.91 -2.35
N GLU A 81 -17.87 -0.15 -2.07
CA GLU A 81 -16.58 -0.27 -2.76
C GLU A 81 -15.71 -1.41 -2.21
N VAL A 82 -16.16 -2.07 -1.14
CA VAL A 82 -15.42 -3.18 -0.51
C VAL A 82 -15.74 -4.51 -1.21
N PRO A 83 -14.73 -5.25 -1.71
CA PRO A 83 -14.92 -6.53 -2.37
C PRO A 83 -15.62 -7.57 -1.49
N ALA A 84 -16.59 -8.30 -2.06
CA ALA A 84 -17.34 -9.33 -1.35
C ALA A 84 -16.46 -10.42 -0.69
N ALA A 85 -15.27 -10.67 -1.26
CA ALA A 85 -14.30 -11.61 -0.70
C ALA A 85 -13.86 -11.25 0.73
N LEU A 86 -13.73 -9.95 1.05
CA LEU A 86 -13.33 -9.48 2.38
C LEU A 86 -14.48 -9.51 3.40
N GLN A 87 -15.73 -9.50 2.91
CA GLN A 87 -16.93 -9.46 3.75
C GLN A 87 -17.34 -10.82 4.30
N ARG A 88 -16.75 -11.91 3.78
CA ARG A 88 -17.12 -13.28 4.18
C ARG A 88 -16.91 -13.50 5.68
N THR A 89 -17.89 -14.10 6.33
CA THR A 89 -17.88 -14.32 7.79
C THR A 89 -16.67 -15.14 8.25
N ASP A 90 -16.27 -16.15 7.49
CA ASP A 90 -15.08 -16.96 7.81
C ASP A 90 -13.78 -16.16 7.70
N VAL A 91 -13.66 -15.28 6.70
CA VAL A 91 -12.52 -14.35 6.56
C VAL A 91 -12.47 -13.37 7.74
N LEU A 92 -13.61 -12.80 8.12
CA LEU A 92 -13.71 -11.89 9.27
C LEU A 92 -13.36 -12.57 10.60
N ILE A 93 -13.81 -13.80 10.83
CA ILE A 93 -13.47 -14.57 12.03
C ILE A 93 -11.96 -14.82 12.08
N VAL A 94 -11.37 -15.30 10.97
CA VAL A 94 -9.92 -15.57 10.91
C VAL A 94 -9.12 -14.28 11.11
N ALA A 95 -9.51 -13.18 10.44
CA ALA A 95 -8.87 -11.88 10.63
C ALA A 95 -8.99 -11.39 12.07
N GLY A 96 -10.15 -11.56 12.71
CA GLY A 96 -10.35 -11.19 14.11
C GLY A 96 -9.47 -11.98 15.07
N VAL A 97 -9.36 -13.30 14.87
CA VAL A 97 -8.46 -14.14 15.68
C VAL A 97 -7.01 -13.75 15.48
N LEU A 98 -6.56 -13.56 14.23
CA LEU A 98 -5.18 -13.18 13.94
C LEU A 98 -4.85 -11.77 14.46
N PHE A 99 -5.80 -10.84 14.41
CA PHE A 99 -5.67 -9.52 15.04
C PHE A 99 -5.47 -9.63 16.56
N LEU A 100 -6.25 -10.48 17.23
CA LEU A 100 -6.07 -10.73 18.67
C LEU A 100 -4.72 -11.41 18.97
N CYS A 101 -4.31 -12.39 18.16
CA CYS A 101 -3.01 -13.03 18.28
C CYS A 101 -1.87 -12.02 18.14
N GLU A 102 -1.97 -11.10 17.18
CA GLU A 102 -1.01 -10.02 16.97
C GLU A 102 -0.94 -9.07 18.17
N ALA A 103 -2.10 -8.64 18.69
CA ALA A 103 -2.19 -7.80 19.88
C ALA A 103 -1.60 -8.46 21.14
N VAL A 104 -1.62 -9.80 21.22
CA VAL A 104 -0.98 -10.56 22.29
C VAL A 104 0.52 -10.73 22.02
N ALA A 105 0.92 -11.06 20.79
CA ALA A 105 2.32 -11.24 20.40
C ALA A 105 3.14 -9.98 20.67
N ASP A 106 2.56 -8.81 20.40
CA ASP A 106 3.18 -7.50 20.64
C ASP A 106 3.48 -7.21 22.12
N LYS A 107 2.87 -7.94 23.06
CA LYS A 107 3.09 -7.77 24.49
C LYS A 107 4.23 -8.62 25.04
N ILE A 108 4.65 -9.65 24.30
CA ILE A 108 5.65 -10.61 24.74
C ILE A 108 6.99 -10.28 24.06
N PRO A 109 8.01 -9.83 24.80
CA PRO A 109 9.33 -9.57 24.22
C PRO A 109 9.88 -10.79 23.48
N TYR A 110 10.60 -10.56 22.38
CA TYR A 110 11.17 -11.56 21.47
C TYR A 110 10.14 -12.31 20.60
N VAL A 111 8.95 -12.61 21.12
CA VAL A 111 7.85 -13.17 20.31
C VAL A 111 7.44 -12.15 19.24
N ASP A 112 7.38 -10.87 19.61
CA ASP A 112 7.17 -9.73 18.71
C ASP A 112 8.08 -9.78 17.47
N SER A 113 9.36 -10.04 17.68
CA SER A 113 10.40 -9.98 16.65
C SER A 113 10.34 -11.20 15.71
N VAL A 114 10.04 -12.38 16.26
CA VAL A 114 9.81 -13.60 15.46
C VAL A 114 8.54 -13.44 14.63
N TRP A 115 7.48 -12.89 15.23
CA TRP A 115 6.24 -12.57 14.54
C TRP A 115 6.49 -11.59 13.39
N ASP A 116 7.20 -10.49 13.65
CA ASP A 116 7.55 -9.49 12.64
C ASP A 116 8.38 -10.07 11.50
N THR A 117 9.24 -11.06 11.78
CA THR A 117 10.02 -11.76 10.75
C THR A 117 9.11 -12.49 9.78
N ALA A 118 8.15 -13.28 10.26
CA ALA A 118 7.17 -13.94 9.40
C ALA A 118 6.34 -12.91 8.59
N HIS A 119 6.01 -11.78 9.22
CA HIS A 119 5.20 -10.73 8.63
C HIS A 119 5.92 -9.85 7.60
N THR A 120 7.25 -9.98 7.47
CA THR A 120 7.99 -9.38 6.33
C THR A 120 7.52 -9.88 4.97
N VAL A 121 6.89 -11.06 4.92
CA VAL A 121 6.31 -11.63 3.69
C VAL A 121 4.78 -11.57 3.74
N ILE A 122 4.18 -11.94 4.87
CA ILE A 122 2.72 -12.04 4.99
C ILE A 122 2.04 -10.68 4.76
N ARG A 123 2.55 -9.59 5.35
CA ARG A 123 1.91 -8.27 5.23
C ARG A 123 2.02 -7.67 3.82
N PRO A 124 3.18 -7.70 3.14
CA PRO A 124 3.24 -7.26 1.74
C PRO A 124 2.31 -8.05 0.82
N VAL A 125 2.23 -9.37 1.02
CA VAL A 125 1.30 -10.20 0.24
C VAL A 125 -0.15 -9.83 0.55
N ALA A 126 -0.52 -9.66 1.82
CA ALA A 126 -1.86 -9.24 2.20
C ALA A 126 -2.22 -7.86 1.61
N GLY A 127 -1.32 -6.88 1.74
CA GLY A 127 -1.52 -5.54 1.16
C GLY A 127 -1.64 -5.56 -0.37
N ALA A 128 -0.87 -6.43 -1.04
CA ALA A 128 -0.99 -6.63 -2.49
C ALA A 128 -2.35 -7.24 -2.87
N VAL A 129 -2.79 -8.27 -2.15
CA VAL A 129 -4.07 -8.94 -2.40
C VAL A 129 -5.24 -7.99 -2.14
N ILE A 130 -5.24 -7.26 -1.02
CA ILE A 130 -6.29 -6.27 -0.70
C ILE A 130 -6.37 -5.22 -1.80
N ALA A 131 -5.22 -4.66 -2.22
CA ALA A 131 -5.18 -3.67 -3.28
C ALA A 131 -5.66 -4.21 -4.64
N ALA A 132 -5.28 -5.43 -5.00
CA ALA A 132 -5.75 -6.09 -6.22
C ALA A 132 -7.27 -6.29 -6.19
N LEU A 133 -7.82 -6.75 -5.07
CA LEU A 133 -9.26 -6.94 -4.90
C LEU A 133 -10.02 -5.62 -5.04
N LEU A 134 -9.55 -4.55 -4.39
CA LEU A 134 -10.16 -3.22 -4.48
C LEU A 134 -10.16 -2.68 -5.91
N ALA A 135 -9.06 -2.88 -6.64
CA ALA A 135 -8.94 -2.47 -8.03
C ALA A 135 -9.79 -3.30 -8.99
N GLY A 136 -9.95 -4.60 -8.71
CA GLY A 136 -10.85 -5.49 -9.45
C GLY A 136 -12.32 -5.08 -9.28
N GLU A 137 -12.72 -4.67 -8.07
CA GLU A 137 -14.07 -4.15 -7.78
C GLU A 137 -14.34 -2.82 -8.50
N SER A 138 -13.36 -1.90 -8.51
CA SER A 138 -13.52 -0.59 -9.15
C SER A 138 -13.41 -0.62 -10.67
N GLY A 139 -12.70 -1.60 -11.24
CA GLY A 139 -12.37 -1.71 -12.67
C GLY A 139 -11.48 -0.58 -13.22
N SER A 140 -10.99 0.32 -12.36
CA SER A 140 -10.32 1.58 -12.76
C SER A 140 -8.79 1.50 -12.78
N LEU A 141 -8.21 0.44 -12.24
CA LEU A 141 -6.76 0.22 -12.16
C LEU A 141 -6.46 -1.26 -12.44
N PRO A 142 -5.39 -1.60 -13.20
CA PRO A 142 -5.00 -3.00 -13.36
C PRO A 142 -4.67 -3.63 -12.00
N GLU A 143 -5.24 -4.80 -11.70
CA GLU A 143 -5.06 -5.51 -10.42
C GLU A 143 -3.58 -5.75 -10.09
N LEU A 144 -2.76 -6.04 -11.10
CA LEU A 144 -1.32 -6.23 -10.92
C LEU A 144 -0.62 -4.93 -10.48
N ALA A 145 -1.00 -3.79 -11.07
CA ALA A 145 -0.44 -2.49 -10.69
C ALA A 145 -0.91 -2.11 -9.28
N ALA A 146 -2.18 -2.34 -8.97
CA ALA A 146 -2.74 -2.12 -7.65
C ALA A 146 -2.02 -2.97 -6.60
N GLY A 147 -1.85 -4.27 -6.86
CA GLY A 147 -1.14 -5.19 -5.99
C GLY A 147 0.32 -4.81 -5.79
N ALA A 148 1.01 -4.33 -6.83
CA ALA A 148 2.37 -3.82 -6.71
C ALA A 148 2.43 -2.58 -5.80
N ILE A 149 1.49 -1.64 -5.95
CA ILE A 149 1.40 -0.43 -5.10
C ILE A 149 1.08 -0.83 -3.65
N GLY A 150 0.04 -1.62 -3.44
CA GLY A 150 -0.40 -2.07 -2.11
C GLY A 150 0.69 -2.85 -1.39
N GLY A 151 1.29 -3.84 -2.07
CA GLY A 151 2.33 -4.69 -1.49
C GLY A 151 3.64 -3.97 -1.22
N SER A 152 4.10 -3.11 -2.13
CA SER A 152 5.31 -2.30 -1.89
C SER A 152 5.11 -1.30 -0.76
N THR A 153 3.94 -0.65 -0.69
CA THR A 153 3.62 0.28 0.40
C THR A 153 3.53 -0.46 1.74
N ALA A 154 2.88 -1.63 1.77
CA ALA A 154 2.84 -2.50 2.95
C ALA A 154 4.24 -2.93 3.41
N LEU A 155 5.12 -3.31 2.48
CA LEU A 155 6.51 -3.62 2.81
C LEU A 155 7.24 -2.43 3.42
N MET A 156 7.12 -1.24 2.83
CA MET A 156 7.78 -0.05 3.36
C MET A 156 7.29 0.30 4.77
N SER A 157 5.97 0.27 5.01
CA SER A 157 5.41 0.50 6.35
C SER A 157 5.84 -0.56 7.36
N HIS A 158 5.87 -1.84 6.98
CA HIS A 158 6.34 -2.91 7.87
C HIS A 158 7.81 -2.74 8.23
N LEU A 159 8.65 -2.36 7.27
CA LEU A 159 10.06 -2.08 7.53
C LEU A 159 10.26 -0.88 8.47
N VAL A 160 9.40 0.14 8.37
CA VAL A 160 9.38 1.25 9.35
C VAL A 160 9.05 0.72 10.74
N LYS A 161 7.97 -0.06 10.91
CA LYS A 161 7.56 -0.67 12.20
C LYS A 161 8.62 -1.59 12.79
N ALA A 162 9.18 -2.50 11.99
CA ALA A 162 10.26 -3.37 12.42
C ALA A 162 11.51 -2.55 12.81
N GLY A 163 11.83 -1.50 12.05
CA GLY A 163 12.95 -0.60 12.33
C GLY A 163 12.79 0.22 13.61
N THR A 164 11.58 0.71 13.92
CA THR A 164 11.30 1.40 15.19
C THR A 164 11.37 0.44 16.37
N ARG A 165 10.84 -0.78 16.24
CA ARG A 165 10.98 -1.83 17.28
C ARG A 165 12.42 -2.19 17.55
N MET A 166 13.26 -2.34 16.53
CA MET A 166 14.69 -2.57 16.72
C MET A 166 15.37 -1.45 17.51
N ALA A 167 14.94 -0.20 17.33
CA ALA A 167 15.48 0.93 18.09
C ALA A 167 15.00 0.90 19.55
N VAL A 168 13.71 0.63 19.80
CA VAL A 168 13.11 0.62 21.14
C VAL A 168 13.53 -0.61 21.95
N ASN A 169 13.61 -1.79 21.33
CA ASN A 169 13.99 -3.05 21.97
C ASN A 169 15.46 -3.10 22.43
N THR A 170 16.25 -2.03 22.21
CA THR A 170 17.56 -1.87 22.87
C THR A 170 17.44 -1.62 24.38
N SER A 171 16.27 -1.20 24.87
CA SER A 171 15.91 -1.11 26.29
C SER A 171 14.44 -1.54 26.47
N PRO A 172 14.17 -2.79 26.86
CA PRO A 172 12.79 -3.30 26.95
C PRO A 172 12.03 -2.63 28.09
N GLU A 173 11.18 -1.66 27.74
CA GLU A 173 10.21 -1.05 28.66
C GLU A 173 8.80 -1.51 28.28
N PRO A 174 8.22 -2.50 28.99
CA PRO A 174 6.98 -3.16 28.59
C PRO A 174 5.79 -2.21 28.41
N PHE A 175 5.75 -1.10 29.15
CA PHE A 175 4.71 -0.07 28.99
C PHE A 175 4.83 0.71 27.68
N SER A 176 6.06 0.95 27.20
CA SER A 176 6.31 1.67 25.93
C SER A 176 5.86 0.84 24.73
N ASN A 177 6.13 -0.47 24.74
CA ASN A 177 5.73 -1.38 23.66
C ASN A 177 4.20 -1.51 23.57
N VAL A 178 3.50 -1.57 24.71
CA VAL A 178 2.04 -1.59 24.74
C VAL A 178 1.45 -0.29 24.19
N GLY A 179 1.97 0.86 24.63
CA GLY A 179 1.50 2.15 24.13
C GLY A 179 1.71 2.31 22.62
N MET A 180 2.87 1.86 22.12
CA MET A 180 3.19 1.89 20.69
C MET A 180 2.26 0.99 19.87
N SER A 181 2.05 -0.26 20.28
CA SER A 181 1.15 -1.20 19.58
C SER A 181 -0.30 -0.69 19.55
N ILE A 182 -0.80 -0.14 20.66
CA ILE A 182 -2.14 0.47 20.69
C ILE A 182 -2.23 1.69 19.77
N ALA A 183 -1.20 2.55 19.76
CA ALA A 183 -1.17 3.71 18.87
C ALA A 183 -1.13 3.31 17.39
N GLU A 184 -0.40 2.25 17.06
CA GLU A 184 -0.37 1.66 15.72
C GLU A 184 -1.76 1.14 15.31
N ASP A 185 -2.40 0.34 16.15
CA ASP A 185 -3.71 -0.25 15.85
C ASP A 185 -4.81 0.82 15.72
N LEU A 186 -4.83 1.80 16.62
CA LEU A 186 -5.76 2.93 16.55
C LEU A 186 -5.47 3.83 15.35
N GLY A 187 -4.19 4.02 15.02
CA GLY A 187 -3.76 4.76 13.82
C GLY A 187 -4.23 4.08 12.54
N VAL A 188 -4.02 2.76 12.42
CA VAL A 188 -4.54 1.94 11.32
C VAL A 188 -6.05 2.04 11.26
N ALA A 189 -6.75 1.83 12.37
CA ALA A 189 -8.20 1.86 12.40
C ALA A 189 -8.76 3.23 12.00
N GLY A 190 -8.18 4.30 12.53
CA GLY A 190 -8.56 5.67 12.19
C GLY A 190 -8.32 6.01 10.72
N VAL A 191 -7.13 5.71 10.19
CA VAL A 191 -6.78 6.04 8.80
C VAL A 191 -7.58 5.19 7.80
N VAL A 192 -7.77 3.89 8.06
CA VAL A 192 -8.58 3.02 7.18
C VAL A 192 -10.05 3.44 7.20
N THR A 193 -10.61 3.72 8.38
CA THR A 193 -11.98 4.23 8.49
C THR A 193 -12.13 5.56 7.76
N PHE A 194 -11.16 6.47 7.94
CA PHE A 194 -11.16 7.76 7.25
C PHE A 194 -11.01 7.62 5.74
N ALA A 195 -10.30 6.58 5.25
CA ALA A 195 -10.14 6.31 3.83
C ALA A 195 -11.46 5.96 3.13
N ILE A 196 -12.41 5.34 3.82
CA ILE A 196 -13.75 5.07 3.28
C ILE A 196 -14.51 6.37 2.98
N PHE A 197 -14.36 7.39 3.82
CA PHE A 197 -15.10 8.65 3.67
C PHE A 197 -14.32 9.71 2.87
N ASN A 198 -12.99 9.71 2.97
CA ASN A 198 -12.10 10.72 2.39
C ASN A 198 -10.79 10.07 1.87
N PRO A 199 -10.86 9.27 0.78
CA PRO A 199 -9.75 8.42 0.34
C PRO A 199 -8.47 9.19 0.00
N VAL A 200 -8.60 10.36 -0.63
CA VAL A 200 -7.45 11.21 -0.98
C VAL A 200 -6.76 11.76 0.26
N ALA A 201 -7.52 12.26 1.22
CA ALA A 201 -6.97 12.82 2.46
C ALA A 201 -6.30 11.73 3.31
N ALA A 202 -6.92 10.54 3.40
CA ALA A 202 -6.32 9.40 4.09
C ALA A 202 -5.01 8.95 3.43
N ALA A 203 -4.93 8.94 2.10
CA ALA A 203 -3.69 8.61 1.39
C ALA A 203 -2.58 9.64 1.65
N ILE A 204 -2.92 10.93 1.72
CA ILE A 204 -1.95 11.98 2.09
C ILE A 204 -1.44 11.75 3.51
N ILE A 205 -2.33 11.46 4.47
CA ILE A 205 -1.96 11.15 5.86
C ILE A 205 -1.03 9.92 5.90
N ALA A 206 -1.41 8.83 5.24
CA ALA A 206 -0.62 7.60 5.16
C ALA A 206 0.77 7.87 4.53
N ALA A 207 0.84 8.68 3.47
CA ALA A 207 2.10 9.04 2.81
C ALA A 207 3.00 9.86 3.73
N VAL A 208 2.45 10.85 4.45
CA VAL A 208 3.19 11.66 5.43
C VAL A 208 3.72 10.78 6.56
N LEU A 209 2.89 9.91 7.13
CA LEU A 209 3.30 8.98 8.19
C LEU A 209 4.39 8.04 7.71
N LEU A 210 4.27 7.51 6.49
CA LEU A 210 5.28 6.64 5.89
C LEU A 210 6.62 7.37 5.71
N VAL A 211 6.61 8.55 5.09
CA VAL A 211 7.83 9.35 4.86
C VAL A 211 8.47 9.72 6.18
N LEU A 212 7.69 10.19 7.17
CA LEU A 212 8.20 10.52 8.50
C LEU A 212 8.85 9.31 9.16
N GLY A 213 8.18 8.15 9.12
CA GLY A 213 8.70 6.90 9.67
C GLY A 213 10.02 6.47 9.02
N ILE A 214 10.10 6.54 7.68
CA ILE A 214 11.33 6.25 6.93
C ILE A 214 12.46 7.20 7.36
N VAL A 215 12.17 8.51 7.43
CA VAL A 215 13.16 9.52 7.84
C VAL A 215 13.68 9.23 9.25
N ILE A 216 12.79 8.92 10.19
CA ILE A 216 13.14 8.57 11.57
C ILE A 216 14.04 7.33 11.58
N VAL A 217 13.62 6.22 10.97
CA VAL A 217 14.40 4.97 10.97
C VAL A 217 15.78 5.16 10.31
N VAL A 218 15.85 5.84 9.17
CA VAL A 218 17.11 6.14 8.47
C VAL A 218 18.01 7.03 9.33
N PHE A 219 17.44 8.05 9.98
CA PHE A 219 18.17 8.93 10.89
C PHE A 219 18.77 8.15 12.06
N LEU A 220 17.97 7.32 12.76
CA LEU A 220 18.43 6.50 13.88
C LEU A 220 19.52 5.52 13.43
N ALA A 221 19.29 4.79 12.33
CA ALA A 221 20.27 3.87 11.76
C ALA A 221 21.58 4.57 11.37
N SER A 222 21.51 5.80 10.86
CA SER A 222 22.70 6.60 10.54
C SER A 222 23.47 7.00 11.80
N ARG A 223 22.77 7.37 12.88
CA ARG A 223 23.39 7.76 14.17
C ARG A 223 24.08 6.57 14.83
N ILE A 224 23.42 5.42 14.87
CA ILE A 224 23.98 4.17 15.42
C ILE A 224 25.24 3.76 14.62
N ARG A 225 25.15 3.72 13.29
CA ARG A 225 26.31 3.37 12.43
C ARG A 225 27.48 4.33 12.62
N ARG A 226 27.23 5.64 12.75
CA ARG A 226 28.28 6.64 13.04
C ARG A 226 28.94 6.41 14.40
N PHE A 227 28.15 6.08 15.43
CA PHE A 227 28.68 5.79 16.77
C PHE A 227 29.57 4.53 16.76
N LEU A 228 29.11 3.45 16.13
CA LEU A 228 29.87 2.20 16.03
C LEU A 228 31.18 2.38 15.26
N ARG A 229 31.19 3.15 14.16
CA ARG A 229 32.41 3.49 13.42
C ARG A 229 33.44 4.23 14.28
N ARG A 230 33.00 5.22 15.07
CA ARG A 230 33.88 5.95 16.00
C ARG A 230 34.45 5.04 17.09
N ARG A 231 33.65 4.08 17.59
CA ARG A 231 34.10 3.11 18.59
C ARG A 231 35.11 2.12 18.02
N ALA A 232 34.95 1.70 16.77
CA ALA A 232 35.90 0.83 16.08
C ALA A 232 37.26 1.54 15.91
N GLN A 233 37.28 2.80 15.46
CA GLN A 233 38.50 3.60 15.30
C GLN A 233 39.26 3.75 16.64
N ARG A 234 38.55 4.05 17.73
CA ARG A 234 39.17 4.15 19.07
C ARG A 234 39.76 2.82 19.58
N ARG A 235 39.21 1.68 19.17
CA ARG A 235 39.78 0.36 19.52
C ARG A 235 41.06 0.09 18.74
N GLU A 236 41.10 0.51 17.48
CA GLU A 236 42.26 0.36 16.60
C GLU A 236 43.43 1.25 17.05
N GLU A 237 43.16 2.51 17.38
CA GLU A 237 44.15 3.43 17.98
C GLU A 237 44.75 2.86 19.28
N LYS A 238 43.91 2.31 20.18
CA LYS A 238 44.40 1.66 21.41
C LYS A 238 45.22 0.41 21.15
N ARG A 239 44.88 -0.38 20.12
CA ARG A 239 45.63 -1.58 19.74
C ARG A 239 47.01 -1.24 19.18
N LEU A 240 47.10 -0.20 18.34
CA LEU A 240 48.35 0.30 17.78
C LEU A 240 49.25 0.92 18.86
N ALA A 241 48.66 1.66 19.82
CA ALA A 241 49.39 2.21 20.97
C ALA A 241 49.93 1.12 21.92
N GLY A 242 49.21 0.00 22.07
CA GLY A 242 49.63 -1.13 22.92
C GLY A 242 50.76 -2.00 22.35
N THR A 243 51.01 -1.94 21.04
CA THR A 243 52.06 -2.73 20.36
C THR A 243 53.39 -1.98 20.16
N GLY A 244 53.46 -0.69 20.50
CA GLY A 244 54.54 0.22 20.05
C GLY A 244 55.54 0.70 21.10
N GLY A 245 55.62 0.14 22.31
CA GLY A 245 56.54 0.64 23.34
C GLY A 245 57.71 -0.29 23.67
N PRO A 246 58.94 -0.06 23.15
CA PRO A 246 60.15 -0.58 23.77
C PRO A 246 60.40 0.17 25.08
N TRP A 247 60.56 -0.59 26.17
CA TRP A 247 61.02 -0.06 27.45
C TRP A 247 62.46 0.45 27.29
N PRO A 248 62.83 1.67 27.75
CA PRO A 248 64.21 2.11 27.73
C PRO A 248 65.02 1.24 28.71
N PRO A 249 66.16 0.64 28.30
CA PRO A 249 67.06 0.01 29.26
C PRO A 249 67.61 1.08 30.21
N GLY A 250 67.43 0.83 31.51
CA GLY A 250 67.98 1.65 32.60
C GLY A 250 69.46 1.39 32.86
#